data_AF-D8M145-F1
#
_entry.id   AF-D8M145-F1
#
_cell.length_a   1.000
_cell.length_b   1.000
_cell.length_c   1.000
_cell.angle_alpha   90.00
_cell.angle_beta   90.00
_cell.angle_gamma   90.00
#
_symmetry.space_group_name_H-M   'P 1'
#
loop_
_entity.id
_entity.type
_entity.pdbx_description
1 polymer ?
#
loop_
_entity_poly.entity_id
_entity_poly.type
_entity_poly.pdbx_seq_one_letter_code
_entity_poly.pdbx_strand_id
1 'polypeptide(L)' 'MVEDHLGDKNIICIADMENEIVTLGPEFDAVMEFLTPFELGRAFTKVEVGILHKNHIDAGDQGDDINKIIERML' A
#
# COMPACT_ATOMS: atom_id res chain seq x y z
N MET A 1 -2.50 10.27 -17.96
CA MET A 1 -2.44 10.61 -16.51
C MET A 1 -1.16 10.10 -15.88
N VAL A 2 -0.84 8.80 -15.96
CA VAL A 2 0.48 8.29 -15.54
C VAL A 2 1.56 8.72 -16.54
N GLU A 3 1.41 8.34 -17.82
CA GLU A 3 2.33 8.71 -18.90
C GLU A 3 2.60 10.23 -18.99
N ASP A 4 1.58 11.07 -18.75
CA ASP A 4 1.72 12.53 -18.79
C ASP A 4 2.71 13.08 -17.72
N HIS A 5 2.91 12.35 -16.61
CA HIS A 5 3.77 12.78 -15.50
C HIS A 5 5.05 11.98 -15.36
N LEU A 6 5.04 10.70 -15.78
CA LEU A 6 6.15 9.76 -15.59
C LEU A 6 6.63 9.13 -16.92
N GLY A 7 6.11 9.56 -18.06
CA GLY A 7 6.44 8.99 -19.36
C GLY A 7 7.89 9.21 -19.78
N ASP A 8 8.54 10.27 -19.31
CA ASP A 8 9.98 10.52 -19.50
C ASP A 8 10.86 9.47 -18.80
N LYS A 9 10.31 8.80 -17.79
CA LYS A 9 10.91 7.66 -17.05
C LYS A 9 10.46 6.30 -17.58
N ASN A 10 9.81 6.27 -18.74
CA ASN A 10 9.27 5.06 -19.37
C ASN A 10 8.20 4.34 -18.51
N ILE A 11 7.48 5.09 -17.66
CA ILE A 11 6.34 4.60 -16.89
C ILE A 11 5.08 5.16 -17.54
N ILE A 12 4.38 4.31 -18.28
CA ILE A 12 3.25 4.74 -19.13
C ILE A 12 1.90 4.32 -18.54
N CYS A 13 1.88 3.26 -17.72
CA CYS A 13 0.67 2.70 -17.14
C CYS A 13 0.83 2.33 -15.66
N ILE A 14 -0.28 1.91 -15.04
CA ILE A 14 -0.30 1.50 -13.64
C ILE A 14 0.55 0.24 -13.42
N ALA A 15 0.59 -0.69 -14.37
CA ALA A 15 1.39 -1.92 -14.24
C ALA A 15 2.89 -1.63 -14.16
N ASP A 16 3.38 -0.58 -14.84
CA ASP A 16 4.77 -0.14 -14.74
C ASP A 16 5.05 0.38 -13.32
N MET A 17 4.13 1.17 -12.75
CA MET A 17 4.23 1.66 -11.37
C MET A 17 4.23 0.50 -10.35
N GLU A 18 3.34 -0.47 -10.52
CA GLU A 18 3.28 -1.68 -9.68
C GLU A 18 4.62 -2.42 -9.73
N ASN A 19 5.18 -2.61 -10.93
CA ASN A 19 6.46 -3.28 -11.11
C ASN A 19 7.60 -2.52 -10.40
N GLU A 20 7.68 -1.19 -10.55
CA GLU A 20 8.66 -0.36 -9.84
C GLU A 20 8.53 -0.52 -8.32
N ILE A 21 7.32 -0.52 -7.77
CA ILE A 21 7.07 -0.65 -6.32
C ILE A 21 7.47 -2.05 -5.81
N VAL A 22 6.99 -3.11 -6.47
CA VAL A 22 7.18 -4.50 -6.01
C VAL A 22 8.65 -4.94 -6.14
N THR A 23 9.35 -4.46 -7.16
CA THR A 23 10.74 -4.88 -7.43
C THR A 23 11.78 -3.93 -6.84
N LEU A 24 11.38 -2.82 -6.23
CA LEU A 24 12.25 -1.70 -5.85
C LEU A 24 13.08 -1.22 -7.06
N GLY A 25 12.37 -0.90 -8.14
CA GLY A 25 12.95 -0.52 -9.42
C GLY A 25 13.70 0.84 -9.37
N PRO A 26 14.41 1.19 -10.45
CA PRO A 26 15.25 2.39 -10.52
C PRO A 26 14.48 3.70 -10.35
N GLU A 27 13.18 3.71 -10.65
CA GLU A 27 12.30 4.88 -10.58
C GLU A 27 11.27 4.75 -9.44
N PHE A 28 11.52 3.86 -8.47
CA PHE A 28 10.69 3.67 -7.27
C PHE A 28 10.35 5.00 -6.59
N ASP A 29 11.36 5.84 -6.32
CA ASP A 29 11.16 7.11 -5.63
C ASP A 29 10.25 8.06 -6.43
N ALA A 30 10.37 8.06 -7.77
CA ALA A 30 9.51 8.88 -8.62
C ALA A 30 8.06 8.40 -8.59
N VAL A 31 7.82 7.08 -8.55
CA VAL A 31 6.49 6.51 -8.38
C VAL A 31 5.90 6.84 -7.01
N MET A 32 6.70 6.73 -5.94
CA MET A 32 6.26 7.03 -4.58
C MET A 32 5.97 8.51 -4.36
N GLU A 33 6.71 9.41 -5.00
CA GLU A 33 6.44 10.86 -4.97
C GLU A 33 5.20 11.24 -5.79
N PHE A 34 4.95 10.54 -6.90
CA PHE A 34 3.75 10.75 -7.72
C PHE A 34 2.47 10.29 -7.00
N LEU A 35 2.54 9.20 -6.24
CA LEU A 35 1.41 8.67 -5.50
C LEU A 35 1.04 9.57 -4.31
N THR A 36 -0.26 9.63 -4.03
CA THR A 36 -0.77 10.21 -2.79
C THR A 36 -1.15 9.09 -1.81
N PRO A 37 -1.19 9.36 -0.49
CA PRO A 37 -1.63 8.36 0.47
C PRO A 37 -3.01 7.79 0.11
N PHE A 38 -3.12 6.46 0.08
CA PHE A 38 -4.38 5.79 -0.22
C PHE A 38 -5.36 5.94 0.95
N GLU A 39 -6.58 6.40 0.63
CA GLU A 39 -7.67 6.38 1.59
C GLU A 39 -8.23 4.95 1.71
N LEU A 40 -8.10 4.37 2.89
CA LEU A 40 -8.52 3.00 3.18
C LEU A 40 -9.73 2.96 4.12
N GLY A 41 -10.56 1.92 3.97
CA GLY A 41 -11.63 1.60 4.89
C GLY A 41 -11.12 1.09 6.25
N ARG A 42 -12.05 0.82 7.17
CA ARG A 42 -11.71 0.23 8.48
C ARG A 42 -11.65 -1.30 8.36
N ALA A 43 -10.47 -1.89 8.53
CA ALA A 43 -10.34 -3.36 8.55
C ALA A 43 -11.13 -4.01 9.69
N PHE A 44 -11.17 -3.37 10.86
CA PHE A 44 -11.74 -3.94 12.08
C PHE A 44 -12.84 -3.04 12.65
N THR A 45 -13.86 -3.66 13.22
CA THR A 45 -14.85 -2.98 14.06
C THR A 45 -14.23 -2.51 15.38
N LYS A 46 -14.89 -1.58 16.06
CA LYS A 46 -14.45 -1.10 17.39
C LYS A 46 -14.33 -2.24 18.42
N VAL A 47 -15.18 -3.26 18.31
CA VAL A 47 -15.18 -4.42 19.22
C VAL A 47 -13.95 -5.28 18.98
N GLU A 48 -13.63 -5.59 17.71
CA GLU A 48 -12.44 -6.37 17.34
C GLU A 48 -11.15 -5.66 17.79
N VAL A 49 -11.03 -4.35 17.57
CA VAL A 49 -9.88 -3.57 18.03
C VAL A 49 -9.71 -3.67 19.55
N GLY A 50 -10.82 -3.60 20.30
CA GLY A 50 -10.79 -3.78 21.76
C GLY A 50 -10.30 -5.16 22.20
N ILE A 51 -10.68 -6.21 21.47
CA ILE A 51 -10.20 -7.59 21.72
C ILE A 51 -8.71 -7.71 21.42
N LEU A 52 -8.24 -7.19 20.29
CA LEU A 52 -6.82 -7.21 19.89
C LEU A 52 -5.94 -6.53 20.94
N HIS A 53 -6.33 -5.33 21.38
CA HIS A 53 -5.62 -4.60 22.42
C HIS A 53 -5.60 -5.37 23.76
N LYS A 54 -6.73 -5.95 24.17
CA LYS A 54 -6.82 -6.74 25.41
C LYS A 54 -5.93 -7.98 25.38
N ASN A 55 -5.79 -8.59 24.21
CA ASN A 55 -4.97 -9.78 24.03
C ASN A 55 -3.48 -9.46 23.82
N HIS A 56 -3.08 -8.18 23.89
CA HIS A 56 -1.71 -7.72 23.64
C HIS A 56 -1.17 -8.23 22.29
N ILE A 57 -2.03 -8.29 21.27
CA ILE A 57 -1.56 -8.55 19.90
C ILE A 57 -0.76 -7.32 19.48
N ASP A 58 0.53 -7.50 19.23
CA ASP A 58 1.42 -6.41 18.86
C ASP A 58 0.98 -5.77 17.55
N ALA A 59 0.93 -4.43 17.57
CA ALA A 59 0.88 -3.64 16.35
C ALA A 59 2.29 -3.57 15.75
N GLY A 60 2.40 -3.58 14.43
CA GLY A 60 3.69 -3.51 13.75
C GLY A 60 3.73 -4.42 12.53
N ASP A 61 4.94 -4.84 12.17
CA ASP A 61 5.18 -5.71 11.02
C ASP A 61 4.39 -7.03 11.14
N GLN A 62 3.60 -7.33 10.11
CA GLN A 62 2.81 -8.56 9.99
C GLN A 62 3.37 -9.49 8.89
N GLY A 63 4.51 -9.14 8.28
CA GLY A 63 5.00 -9.82 7.08
C GLY A 63 3.91 -9.90 6.01
N ASP A 64 3.74 -11.09 5.43
CA ASP A 64 2.76 -11.33 4.37
C ASP A 64 1.29 -11.28 4.86
N ASP A 65 1.03 -11.39 6.17
CA ASP A 65 -0.33 -11.33 6.71
C ASP A 65 -0.94 -9.92 6.60
N ILE A 66 -0.14 -8.89 6.33
CA ILE A 66 -0.65 -7.54 6.06
C ILE A 66 -1.60 -7.52 4.86
N ASN A 67 -1.41 -8.40 3.88
CA ASN A 67 -2.27 -8.48 2.70
C ASN A 67 -3.73 -8.80 3.07
N LYS A 68 -3.93 -9.71 4.04
CA LYS A 68 -5.27 -10.06 4.54
C LYS A 68 -5.95 -8.88 5.26
N ILE A 69 -5.16 -7.99 5.86
CA ILE A 69 -5.66 -6.79 6.52
C ILE A 69 -6.07 -5.76 5.47
N ILE A 70 -5.23 -5.53 4.45
CA ILE A 70 -5.52 -4.61 3.34
C ILE A 70 -6.77 -5.05 2.58
N GLU A 71 -6.93 -6.36 2.30
CA GLU A 71 -8.14 -6.92 1.67
C GLU A 71 -9.44 -6.61 2.43
N ARG A 72 -9.39 -6.37 3.75
CA ARG A 72 -10.55 -5.97 4.56
C ARG A 72 -10.84 -4.47 4.51
N MET A 73 -9.90 -3.66 4.00
CA MET A 73 -9.99 -2.20 3.94
C MET A 73 -10.37 -1.68 2.56
N LEU A 74 -10.07 -2.46 1.51
CA LEU A 74 -10.53 -2.21 0.14
C LEU A 74 -12.05 -2.40 0.03
#